data_AF-A0A528KGV3-F1
#
_entry.id   AF-A0A528KGV3-F1
#
_cell.length_a   1.000
_cell.length_b   1.000
_cell.length_c   1.000
_cell.angle_alpha   90.00
_cell.angle_beta   90.00
_cell.angle_gamma   90.00
#
_symmetry.space_group_name_H-M   'P 1'
#
loop_
_entity.id
_entity.type
_entity.pdbx_description
1 polymer ?
#
loop_
_entity_poly.entity_id
_entity_poly.type
_entity_poly.pdbx_seq_one_letter_code
_entity_poly.pdbx_strand_id
1 'polypeptide(L)' 'MAKIVFGMNQSLDGYVDHQELPAPSPALFRHWIEHVRDLTGSVYGRRMYETMRYWDEDHPEWST' A
#
# COMPACT_ATOMS: atom_id res chain seq x y z
N MET A 1 15.16 -17.03 10.03
CA MET A 1 13.69 -16.99 10.22
C MET A 1 13.13 -15.89 9.34
N ALA A 2 11.95 -16.10 8.75
CA ALA A 2 11.25 -15.04 8.03
C ALA A 2 10.76 -13.96 9.02
N LYS A 3 10.79 -12.70 8.60
CA LYS A 3 10.29 -11.56 9.39
C LYS A 3 8.93 -11.14 8.83
N ILE A 4 7.94 -11.00 9.70
CA ILE A 4 6.66 -10.40 9.34
C ILE A 4 6.75 -8.91 9.65
N VAL A 5 6.50 -8.07 8.65
CA VAL A 5 6.52 -6.61 8.78
C VAL A 5 5.09 -6.11 8.57
N PHE A 6 4.64 -5.25 9.48
CA PHE A 6 3.34 -4.57 9.36
C PHE A 6 3.59 -3.16 8.84
N GLY A 7 3.05 -2.85 7.65
CA GLY A 7 3.14 -1.53 7.04
C GLY A 7 1.76 -0.92 6.83
N MET A 8 1.55 0.30 7.33
CA MET A 8 0.28 1.02 7.24
C MET A 8 0.51 2.52 7.39
N ASN A 9 -0.28 3.33 6.66
CA ASN A 9 -0.43 4.75 6.99
C ASN A 9 -1.43 4.86 8.15
N GLN A 10 -1.09 5.67 9.15
CA GLN A 10 -1.85 5.80 10.38
C GLN A 10 -2.03 7.28 10.69
N SER A 11 -3.22 7.65 11.15
CA SER A 11 -3.45 8.97 11.72
C SER A 11 -2.76 9.11 13.08
N LEU A 12 -2.61 10.36 13.54
CA LEU A 12 -1.96 10.65 14.82
C LEU A 12 -2.71 10.05 16.02
N ASP A 13 -4.04 9.95 15.92
CA ASP A 13 -4.94 9.40 16.92
C ASP A 13 -5.14 7.87 16.81
N GLY A 14 -4.44 7.19 15.90
CA GLY A 14 -4.34 5.73 15.92
C GLY A 14 -5.14 4.99 14.83
N TYR A 15 -5.83 5.69 13.95
CA TYR A 15 -6.69 5.07 12.94
C TYR A 15 -5.93 4.74 11.66
N VAL A 16 -6.31 3.62 11.04
CA VAL A 16 -5.85 3.20 9.72
C VAL A 16 -7.07 3.15 8.81
N ASP A 17 -7.16 4.08 7.87
CA ASP A 17 -8.29 4.19 6.96
C ASP A 17 -7.81 4.52 5.55
N HIS A 18 -8.23 3.74 4.55
CA HIS A 18 -7.86 3.98 3.16
C HIS A 18 -8.86 4.88 2.41
N GLN A 19 -9.99 5.23 3.03
CA GLN A 19 -11.04 6.07 2.45
C GLN A 19 -10.93 7.51 2.96
N GLU A 20 -10.65 7.67 4.26
CA GLU A 20 -10.60 8.98 4.91
C GLU A 20 -9.18 9.56 4.99
N LEU A 21 -8.12 8.75 4.84
CA LEU A 21 -6.76 9.27 4.79
C LEU A 21 -6.48 9.87 3.40
N PRO A 22 -5.92 11.10 3.34
CA PRO A 22 -5.55 11.71 2.08
C PRO A 22 -4.47 10.89 1.37
N ALA A 23 -4.40 11.03 0.05
CA ALA A 23 -3.33 10.44 -0.74
C ALA A 23 -1.96 10.82 -0.15
N PRO A 24 -1.01 9.87 -0.03
CA PRO A 24 0.30 10.17 0.50
C PRO A 24 1.01 11.21 -0.38
N SER A 25 1.87 12.03 0.24
CA SER A 25 2.74 12.92 -0.53
C SER A 25 3.62 12.08 -1.49
N PRO A 26 4.10 12.64 -2.61
CA PRO A 26 4.93 11.90 -3.55
C PRO A 26 6.19 11.28 -2.91
N ALA A 27 6.76 11.92 -1.89
CA ALA A 27 7.90 11.40 -1.16
C ALA A 27 7.53 10.17 -0.31
N LEU A 28 6.41 10.26 0.42
CA LEU A 28 5.91 9.14 1.23
C LEU A 28 5.49 7.96 0.35
N PHE A 29 4.86 8.24 -0.80
CA PHE A 29 4.52 7.22 -1.77
C PHE A 29 5.77 6.48 -2.29
N ARG A 30 6.80 7.21 -2.72
CA ARG A 30 8.06 6.61 -3.18
C ARG A 30 8.70 5.72 -2.11
N HIS A 31 8.76 6.19 -0.87
CA HIS A 31 9.28 5.41 0.25
C HIS A 31 8.56 4.06 0.38
N TRP A 32 7.22 4.06 0.31
CA TRP A 32 6.44 2.82 0.38
C TRP A 32 6.69 1.89 -0.80
N ILE A 33 6.79 2.42 -2.03
CA ILE A 33 7.09 1.61 -3.22
C ILE A 33 8.47 0.95 -3.11
N GLU A 34 9.48 1.69 -2.67
CA GLU A 34 10.82 1.15 -2.42
C GLU A 34 10.80 0.09 -1.33
N HIS A 35 10.08 0.33 -0.24
CA HIS A 35 9.94 -0.65 0.84
C HIS A 35 9.27 -1.95 0.37
N VAL A 36 8.14 -1.85 -0.35
CA VAL A 36 7.37 -3.02 -0.82
C VAL A 36 8.15 -3.80 -1.87
N ARG A 37 8.96 -3.14 -2.71
CA ARG A 37 9.82 -3.79 -3.72
C ARG A 37 10.76 -4.82 -3.12
N ASP A 38 11.24 -4.60 -1.90
CA ASP A 38 12.18 -5.50 -1.22
C ASP A 38 11.48 -6.67 -0.48
N LEU A 39 10.14 -6.70 -0.45
CA LEU A 39 9.37 -7.76 0.19
C LEU A 39 9.15 -8.94 -0.76
N THR A 40 9.20 -10.16 -0.21
CA THR A 40 8.87 -11.38 -0.97
C THR A 40 7.37 -11.47 -1.32
N GLY A 41 6.51 -10.81 -0.55
CA GLY A 41 5.07 -10.80 -0.77
C GLY A 41 4.32 -10.02 0.30
N SER A 42 3.04 -9.79 0.05
CA SER A 42 2.14 -9.08 0.96
C SER A 42 0.94 -9.95 1.31
N VAL A 43 0.43 -9.81 2.53
CA VAL A 43 -0.79 -10.50 2.99
C VAL A 43 -1.82 -9.45 3.34
N TYR A 44 -3.01 -9.57 2.75
CA TYR A 44 -4.11 -8.65 2.94
C TYR A 44 -5.37 -9.40 3.38
N GLY A 45 -6.17 -8.76 4.24
CA GLY A 45 -7.57 -9.15 4.44
C GLY A 45 -8.39 -8.81 3.19
N ARG A 46 -9.56 -9.44 3.01
CA ARG A 46 -10.39 -9.33 1.79
C ARG A 46 -10.60 -7.88 1.32
N ARG A 47 -11.07 -7.00 2.20
CA ARG A 47 -11.39 -5.60 1.84
C ARG A 47 -10.15 -4.84 1.35
N MET A 48 -9.02 -5.05 2.00
CA MET A 48 -7.76 -4.40 1.60
C MET A 48 -7.23 -5.00 0.29
N TYR A 49 -7.42 -6.30 0.07
CA TYR A 49 -7.08 -6.95 -1.19
C TYR A 49 -7.91 -6.38 -2.36
N GLU A 50 -9.22 -6.16 -2.17
CA GLU A 50 -10.08 -5.54 -3.19
C GLU A 50 -9.63 -4.13 -3.60
N THR A 51 -9.00 -3.38 -2.69
CA THR A 51 -8.37 -2.09 -3.00
C THR A 51 -7.02 -2.30 -3.69
N MET A 52 -6.19 -3.19 -3.17
CA MET A 52 -4.83 -3.42 -3.67
C MET A 52 -4.78 -4.16 -5.01
N ARG A 53 -5.84 -4.89 -5.39
CA ARG A 53 -5.97 -5.54 -6.72
C ARG A 53 -5.85 -4.55 -7.87
N TYR A 54 -5.98 -3.24 -7.61
CA TYR A 54 -5.65 -2.20 -8.58
C TYR A 54 -4.29 -2.45 -9.25
N TRP A 55 -3.30 -2.92 -8.48
CA TRP A 55 -1.95 -3.23 -8.98
C TRP A 55 -1.80 -4.60 -9.66
N ASP A 56 -2.80 -5.47 -9.57
CA ASP A 56 -2.82 -6.78 -10.26
C ASP A 56 -3.30 -6.64 -11.71
N GLU A 57 -3.97 -5.52 -12.03
CA GLU A 57 -4.55 -5.24 -13.35
C GLU A 57 -3.64 -4.28 -14.13
N ASP A 58 -3.46 -4.52 -15.43
CA ASP A 58 -2.82 -3.56 -16.33
C ASP A 58 -3.81 -2.43 -16.64
N HIS A 59 -3.44 -1.20 -16.28
CA HIS A 59 -4.26 -0.03 -16.56
C HIS A 59 -3.71 0.77 -17.76
N PRO A 60 -4.54 1.11 -18.77
CA PRO A 60 -4.09 1.82 -19.97
C PRO A 60 -3.34 3.13 -19.67
N GLU A 61 -3.77 3.86 -18.64
CA GLU A 61 -3.18 5.14 -18.24
C GLU A 61 -1.71 5.04 -17.79
N TRP A 62 -1.21 3.87 -17.40
CA TRP A 62 0.18 3.71 -16.95
C TRP A 62 1.20 3.77 -18.09
N SER A 63 0.74 3.57 -19.32
CA SER A 63 1.57 3.49 -20.52
C SER A 63 1.60 4.77 -21.36
N THR A 64 1.04 5.86 -20.83
CA THR A 64 0.89 7.17 -21.49
C THR A 64 1.69 8.24 -20.78
#